data_AF-A0A957LHM2-F1
#
_entry.id   AF-A0A957LHM2-F1
#
_cell.length_a   1.000
_cell.length_b   1.000
_cell.length_c   1.000
_cell.angle_alpha   90.00
_cell.angle_beta   90.00
_cell.angle_gamma   90.00
#
_symmetry.space_group_name_H-M   'P 1'
#
loop_
_entity.id
_entity.type
_entity.pdbx_description
1 polymer ?
#
loop_
_entity_poly.entity_id
_entity_poly.type
_entity_poly.pdbx_seq_one_letter_code
_entity_poly.pdbx_strand_id
1 'polypeptide(L)'
;MIEFLKRLLTPPSGKDEFQEAQVSLLNGSLISVIIFIIILPPTYAIIAGGLDIESWLSALAAGILSIVSFVLMRYRKFDLASFVFIAAVYIGITTHIATTTSVLNDLFVPMYMIVLILGTLLQNQRGAISTTLLLLLTFTGLYSISPDTVGLADFIVKLLIFSLAGVLLLAAPNILSTNLRRLQKANEELRSITQQQESLVQERTRGLTLAFEVANNITRIRD
;
A
#
# COMPACT_ATOMS: atom_id res chain seq x y z
N MET A 1 -21.61 -10.14 -22.07
CA MET A 1 -21.01 -10.72 -20.85
C MET A 1 -19.63 -10.12 -20.55
N ILE A 2 -18.70 -10.11 -21.50
CA ILE A 2 -17.34 -9.54 -21.33
C ILE A 2 -17.37 -8.04 -20.94
N GLU A 3 -18.23 -7.23 -21.54
CA GLU A 3 -18.33 -5.80 -21.21
C GLU A 3 -18.88 -5.54 -19.81
N PHE A 4 -19.82 -6.38 -19.34
CA PHE A 4 -20.35 -6.30 -17.98
C PHE A 4 -19.26 -6.63 -16.95
N LEU A 5 -18.47 -7.68 -17.19
CA LEU A 5 -17.32 -8.04 -16.35
C LEU A 5 -16.25 -6.94 -16.36
N LYS A 6 -15.92 -6.38 -17.53
CA LYS A 6 -14.99 -5.23 -17.61
C LYS A 6 -15.50 -4.05 -16.78
N ARG A 7 -16.77 -3.69 -16.91
CA ARG A 7 -17.38 -2.59 -16.14
C ARG A 7 -17.40 -2.87 -14.63
N LEU A 8 -17.60 -4.13 -14.24
CA LEU A 8 -17.60 -4.58 -12.84
C LEU A 8 -16.18 -4.69 -12.24
N LEU A 9 -15.16 -4.87 -13.06
CA LEU A 9 -13.74 -4.96 -12.62
C LEU A 9 -13.01 -3.62 -12.70
N THR A 10 -13.52 -2.66 -13.47
CA THR A 10 -12.90 -1.33 -13.58
C THR A 10 -13.12 -0.56 -12.28
N PRO A 11 -12.05 -0.08 -11.61
CA PRO A 11 -12.17 0.70 -10.38
C PRO A 11 -12.94 2.01 -10.63
N PRO A 12 -13.70 2.52 -9.66
CA PRO A 12 -14.25 3.87 -9.77
C PRO A 12 -13.11 4.90 -9.77
N SER A 13 -13.27 6.01 -10.50
CA SER A 13 -12.26 7.07 -10.47
C SER A 13 -12.16 7.72 -9.10
N GLY A 14 -10.93 7.94 -8.63
CA GLY A 14 -10.62 8.74 -7.45
C GLY A 14 -10.87 10.23 -7.71
N LYS A 15 -10.94 11.05 -6.66
CA LYS A 15 -11.04 12.51 -6.80
C LYS A 15 -9.68 13.15 -7.13
N ASP A 16 -8.61 12.59 -6.56
CA ASP A 16 -7.24 13.05 -6.68
C ASP A 16 -6.31 11.85 -6.99
N GLU A 17 -5.10 12.11 -7.52
CA GLU A 17 -4.11 11.09 -7.91
C GLU A 17 -3.79 10.10 -6.78
N PHE A 18 -3.70 10.59 -5.53
CA PHE A 18 -3.48 9.75 -4.36
C PHE A 18 -4.66 8.79 -4.09
N GLN A 19 -5.88 9.30 -4.18
CA GLN A 19 -7.08 8.51 -3.98
C GLN A 19 -7.27 7.51 -5.13
N GLU A 20 -6.91 7.88 -6.35
CA GLU A 20 -6.94 6.96 -7.49
C GLU A 20 -5.98 5.79 -7.32
N ALA A 21 -4.75 6.04 -6.83
CA ALA A 21 -3.80 4.99 -6.51
C ALA A 21 -4.33 4.06 -5.40
N GLN A 22 -4.91 4.64 -4.34
CA GLN A 22 -5.51 3.90 -3.24
C GLN A 22 -6.70 3.04 -3.70
N VAL A 23 -7.55 3.57 -4.58
CA VAL A 23 -8.71 2.85 -5.12
C VAL A 23 -8.28 1.73 -6.08
N SER A 24 -7.25 1.97 -6.89
CA SER A 24 -6.66 0.94 -7.73
C SER A 24 -6.09 -0.20 -6.89
N LEU A 25 -5.36 0.12 -5.81
CA LEU A 25 -4.82 -0.86 -4.87
C LEU A 25 -5.92 -1.62 -4.13
N LEU A 26 -6.96 -0.93 -3.67
CA LEU A 26 -8.12 -1.55 -3.01
C LEU A 26 -8.86 -2.49 -3.96
N ASN A 27 -9.11 -2.07 -5.21
CA ASN A 27 -9.78 -2.90 -6.20
C ASN A 27 -8.94 -4.14 -6.57
N GLY A 28 -7.64 -3.95 -6.82
CA GLY A 28 -6.72 -5.06 -7.11
C GLY A 28 -6.65 -6.06 -5.96
N SER A 29 -6.46 -5.58 -4.73
CA SER A 29 -6.41 -6.42 -3.53
C SER A 29 -7.75 -7.12 -3.24
N LEU A 30 -8.89 -6.45 -3.41
CA LEU A 30 -10.21 -7.07 -3.30
C LEU A 30 -10.38 -8.20 -4.31
N ILE A 31 -10.03 -7.97 -5.59
CA ILE A 31 -10.12 -9.00 -6.63
C ILE A 31 -9.21 -10.19 -6.27
N SER A 32 -7.97 -9.94 -5.87
CA SER A 32 -7.04 -11.01 -5.45
C SER A 32 -7.59 -11.81 -4.28
N VAL A 33 -8.13 -11.15 -3.24
CA VAL A 33 -8.73 -11.82 -2.08
C VAL A 33 -9.96 -12.62 -2.47
N ILE A 34 -10.84 -12.08 -3.32
CA ILE A 34 -12.01 -12.81 -3.82
C ILE A 34 -11.58 -14.07 -4.58
N ILE A 35 -10.57 -13.97 -5.45
CA ILE A 35 -10.00 -15.12 -6.16
C ILE A 35 -9.46 -16.15 -5.17
N PHE A 36 -8.72 -15.69 -4.16
CA PHE A 36 -8.19 -16.56 -3.10
C PHE A 36 -9.30 -17.26 -2.32
N ILE A 37 -10.36 -16.55 -1.93
CA ILE A 37 -11.52 -17.13 -1.22
C ILE A 37 -12.25 -18.16 -2.08
N ILE A 38 -12.31 -17.97 -3.40
CA ILE A 38 -12.96 -18.93 -4.31
C ILE A 38 -12.10 -20.18 -4.52
N ILE A 39 -10.77 -20.03 -4.64
CA ILE A 39 -9.87 -21.14 -5.01
C ILE A 39 -9.42 -21.94 -3.78
N LEU A 40 -9.08 -21.26 -2.69
CA LEU A 40 -8.33 -21.86 -1.58
C LEU A 40 -9.17 -22.89 -0.78
N PRO A 41 -10.44 -22.63 -0.42
CA PRO A 41 -11.25 -23.61 0.31
C PRO A 41 -11.51 -24.91 -0.47
N PRO A 42 -11.92 -24.90 -1.77
CA PRO A 42 -12.05 -26.13 -2.55
C PRO A 42 -10.74 -26.89 -2.67
N THR A 43 -9.62 -26.19 -2.88
CA THR A 43 -8.29 -26.81 -2.97
C THR A 43 -7.92 -27.50 -1.65
N TYR A 44 -8.17 -26.83 -0.52
CA TYR A 44 -7.95 -27.40 0.80
C TYR A 44 -8.86 -28.61 1.06
N ALA A 45 -10.15 -28.53 0.72
CA ALA A 45 -11.08 -29.64 0.89
C ALA A 45 -10.66 -30.89 0.08
N ILE A 46 -10.13 -30.70 -1.13
CA ILE A 46 -9.61 -31.80 -1.96
C ILE A 46 -8.36 -32.44 -1.35
N ILE A 47 -7.44 -31.63 -0.82
CA ILE A 47 -6.15 -32.11 -0.30
C ILE A 47 -6.31 -32.73 1.11
N ALA A 48 -7.06 -32.07 1.99
CA ALA A 48 -7.22 -32.43 3.40
C ALA A 48 -8.36 -33.42 3.66
N GLY A 49 -9.14 -33.80 2.63
CA GLY A 49 -10.23 -34.76 2.75
C GLY A 49 -11.52 -34.20 3.34
N GLY A 50 -11.64 -32.87 3.45
CA GLY A 50 -12.81 -32.18 3.98
C GLY A 50 -12.46 -30.81 4.54
N LEU A 51 -13.49 -30.01 4.82
CA LEU A 51 -13.39 -28.74 5.55
C LEU A 51 -14.36 -28.81 6.72
N ASP A 52 -13.87 -28.50 7.92
CA ASP A 52 -14.74 -28.35 9.09
C ASP A 52 -15.71 -27.19 8.90
N ILE A 53 -16.89 -27.29 9.53
CA ILE A 53 -17.98 -26.31 9.38
C ILE A 53 -17.55 -24.91 9.84
N GLU A 54 -16.68 -24.83 10.84
CA GLU A 54 -16.13 -23.56 11.37
C GLU A 54 -15.23 -22.86 10.35
N SER A 55 -14.39 -23.63 9.64
CA SER A 55 -13.55 -23.13 8.56
C SER A 55 -14.38 -22.63 7.38
N TRP A 56 -15.49 -23.31 7.06
CA TRP A 56 -16.45 -22.83 6.05
C TRP A 56 -17.15 -21.53 6.45
N LEU A 57 -17.64 -21.46 7.69
CA LEU A 57 -18.35 -20.28 8.20
C LEU A 57 -17.44 -19.05 8.24
N SER A 58 -16.17 -19.21 8.63
CA SER A 58 -15.20 -18.12 8.65
C SER A 58 -14.85 -17.63 7.24
N ALA A 59 -14.65 -18.53 6.28
CA ALA A 59 -14.43 -18.18 4.87
C ALA A 59 -15.65 -17.45 4.28
N LEU A 60 -16.87 -17.89 4.61
CA LEU A 60 -18.11 -17.22 4.22
C LEU A 60 -18.22 -15.83 4.84
N ALA A 61 -17.92 -15.67 6.13
CA ALA A 61 -17.95 -14.38 6.80
C ALA A 61 -16.95 -13.39 6.18
N ALA A 62 -15.71 -13.83 5.94
CA ALA A 62 -14.68 -13.04 5.25
C ALA A 62 -15.10 -12.69 3.81
N GLY A 63 -15.74 -13.62 3.10
CA GLY A 63 -16.31 -13.41 1.78
C GLY A 63 -17.42 -12.35 1.77
N ILE A 64 -18.37 -12.44 2.70
CA ILE A 64 -19.45 -11.45 2.85
C ILE A 64 -18.87 -10.07 3.13
N LEU A 65 -17.92 -9.95 4.07
CA LEU A 65 -17.29 -8.66 4.37
C LEU A 65 -16.50 -8.10 3.17
N SER A 66 -15.85 -8.97 2.38
CA SER A 66 -15.17 -8.57 1.14
C SER A 66 -16.17 -8.04 0.10
N ILE A 67 -17.34 -8.66 -0.03
CA ILE A 67 -18.43 -8.18 -0.91
C ILE A 67 -18.96 -6.83 -0.39
N VAL A 68 -19.18 -6.70 0.92
CA VAL A 68 -19.61 -5.42 1.53
C VAL A 68 -18.59 -4.32 1.24
N SER A 69 -17.29 -4.60 1.40
CA SER A 69 -16.23 -3.66 1.05
C SER A 69 -16.28 -3.28 -0.43
N PHE A 70 -16.44 -4.25 -1.33
CA PHE A 70 -16.59 -3.99 -2.76
C PHE A 70 -17.78 -3.07 -3.08
N VAL A 71 -18.93 -3.31 -2.43
CA VAL A 71 -20.11 -2.46 -2.57
C VAL A 71 -19.84 -1.05 -2.03
N LEU A 72 -19.22 -0.91 -0.87
CA LEU A 72 -18.86 0.40 -0.30
C LEU A 72 -17.89 1.18 -1.19
N MET A 73 -16.92 0.49 -1.81
CA MET A 73 -16.01 1.09 -2.79
C MET A 73 -16.79 1.64 -3.99
N ARG A 74 -17.82 0.93 -4.47
CA ARG A 74 -18.69 1.41 -5.56
C ARG A 74 -19.49 2.65 -5.19
N TYR A 75 -19.90 2.79 -3.92
CA TYR A 75 -20.54 4.00 -3.39
C TYR A 75 -19.55 5.12 -3.03
N ARG A 76 -18.28 5.03 -3.46
CA ARG A 76 -17.23 6.02 -3.20
C ARG A 76 -16.96 6.25 -1.70
N LYS A 77 -17.23 5.24 -0.85
CA LYS A 77 -16.92 5.23 0.59
C LYS A 77 -15.59 4.51 0.83
N PHE A 78 -14.51 5.02 0.24
CA PHE A 78 -13.22 4.34 0.18
C PHE A 78 -12.58 4.05 1.53
N ASP A 79 -12.60 5.00 2.47
CA ASP A 79 -12.01 4.80 3.80
C ASP A 79 -12.71 3.66 4.56
N LEU A 80 -14.05 3.64 4.50
CA LEU A 80 -14.85 2.60 5.13
C LEU A 80 -14.68 1.25 4.41
N ALA A 81 -14.63 1.26 3.08
CA ALA A 81 -14.39 0.06 2.28
C ALA A 81 -13.03 -0.57 2.64
N SER A 82 -11.98 0.25 2.73
CA SER A 82 -10.66 -0.18 3.19
C SER A 82 -10.71 -0.76 4.60
N PHE A 83 -11.40 -0.12 5.54
CA PHE A 83 -11.53 -0.62 6.91
C PHE A 83 -12.21 -1.99 6.97
N VAL A 84 -13.35 -2.12 6.29
CA VAL A 84 -14.10 -3.37 6.22
C VAL A 84 -13.28 -4.47 5.53
N PHE A 85 -12.52 -4.12 4.49
CA PHE A 85 -11.64 -5.07 3.80
C PHE A 85 -10.52 -5.58 4.71
N ILE A 86 -9.80 -4.67 5.38
CA ILE A 86 -8.74 -5.05 6.32
C ILE A 86 -9.31 -5.92 7.44
N ALA A 87 -10.48 -5.57 7.98
CA ALA A 87 -11.16 -6.37 8.98
C ALA A 87 -11.54 -7.76 8.45
N ALA A 88 -12.03 -7.87 7.22
CA ALA A 88 -12.36 -9.15 6.58
C ALA A 88 -11.14 -10.07 6.49
N VAL A 89 -10.02 -9.54 5.98
CA VAL A 89 -8.76 -10.29 5.83
C VAL A 89 -8.20 -10.67 7.20
N TYR A 90 -8.20 -9.75 8.15
CA TYR A 90 -7.74 -9.97 9.52
C TYR A 90 -8.57 -11.07 10.22
N ILE A 91 -9.90 -11.00 10.16
CA ILE A 91 -10.77 -12.02 10.77
C ILE A 91 -10.53 -13.37 10.11
N GLY A 92 -10.46 -13.43 8.78
CA GLY A 92 -10.19 -14.67 8.06
C GLY A 92 -8.88 -15.34 8.50
N ILE A 93 -7.80 -14.56 8.60
CA ILE A 93 -6.50 -15.04 9.08
C ILE A 93 -6.58 -15.48 10.54
N THR A 94 -7.16 -14.64 11.42
CA THR A 94 -7.23 -14.91 12.85
C THR A 94 -8.04 -16.16 13.16
N THR A 95 -9.18 -16.35 12.48
CA THR A 95 -10.00 -17.55 12.66
C THR A 95 -9.29 -18.79 12.15
N HIS A 96 -8.64 -18.72 10.98
CA HIS A 96 -7.84 -19.85 10.48
C HIS A 96 -6.73 -20.24 11.46
N ILE A 97 -6.05 -19.26 12.04
CA ILE A 97 -5.01 -19.51 13.05
C ILE A 97 -5.60 -20.14 14.31
N ALA A 98 -6.71 -19.61 14.81
CA ALA A 98 -7.36 -20.10 16.02
C ALA A 98 -7.88 -21.55 15.90
N THR A 99 -8.29 -21.97 14.71
CA THR A 99 -8.79 -23.34 14.47
C THR A 99 -7.67 -24.35 14.17
N THR A 100 -6.45 -23.88 13.88
CA THR A 100 -5.29 -24.77 13.72
C THR A 100 -4.63 -25.08 15.07
N THR A 101 -4.18 -26.33 15.25
CA THR A 101 -3.55 -26.82 16.51
C THR A 101 -2.22 -26.14 16.88
N SER A 102 -1.65 -25.32 16.00
CA SER A 102 -0.39 -24.60 16.23
C SER A 102 -0.61 -23.09 16.13
N VAL A 103 -1.40 -22.53 17.06
CA VAL A 103 -1.94 -21.16 17.09
C VAL A 103 -0.89 -20.04 16.90
N LEU A 104 0.41 -20.33 17.03
CA LEU A 104 1.48 -19.34 16.94
C LEU A 104 2.71 -19.85 16.15
N ASN A 105 2.47 -20.67 15.13
CA ASN A 105 3.51 -21.09 14.18
C ASN A 105 4.17 -19.87 13.48
N ASP A 106 5.46 -19.96 13.16
CA ASP A 106 6.22 -18.92 12.48
C ASP A 106 5.61 -18.53 11.11
N LEU A 107 4.88 -19.45 10.47
CA LEU A 107 4.13 -19.21 9.24
C LEU A 107 3.05 -18.11 9.37
N PHE A 108 2.60 -17.79 10.59
CA PHE A 108 1.55 -16.80 10.81
C PHE A 108 2.06 -15.36 10.87
N VAL A 109 3.33 -15.16 11.20
CA VAL A 109 3.94 -13.83 11.23
C VAL A 109 3.85 -13.16 9.85
N PRO A 110 4.23 -13.82 8.73
CA PRO A 110 4.03 -13.27 7.39
C PRO A 110 2.58 -12.93 7.06
N MET A 111 1.60 -13.75 7.48
CA MET A 111 0.18 -13.50 7.20
C MET A 111 -0.31 -12.22 7.87
N TYR A 112 0.03 -12.02 9.15
CA TYR A 112 -0.31 -10.79 9.85
C TYR A 112 0.48 -9.56 9.35
N MET A 113 1.70 -9.75 8.84
CA MET A 113 2.44 -8.68 8.17
C MET A 113 1.71 -8.18 6.92
N ILE A 114 1.06 -9.07 6.16
CA ILE A 114 0.24 -8.66 5.01
C ILE A 114 -0.91 -7.76 5.47
N VAL A 115 -1.59 -8.09 6.58
CA VAL A 115 -2.66 -7.24 7.15
C VAL A 115 -2.13 -5.85 7.52
N LEU A 116 -0.97 -5.80 8.16
CA LEU A 116 -0.32 -4.56 8.60
C LEU A 116 0.10 -3.69 7.39
N ILE A 117 0.69 -4.31 6.36
CA ILE A 117 1.06 -3.63 5.10
C ILE A 117 -0.20 -3.11 4.39
N LEU A 118 -1.24 -3.92 4.24
CA LEU A 118 -2.51 -3.51 3.63
C LEU A 118 -3.15 -2.37 4.41
N GLY A 119 -3.14 -2.43 5.74
CA GLY A 119 -3.59 -1.35 6.61
C GLY A 119 -2.87 -0.05 6.33
N THR A 120 -1.54 -0.10 6.30
CA THR A 120 -0.69 1.07 6.03
C THR A 120 -0.94 1.65 4.64
N LEU A 121 -1.02 0.81 3.61
CA LEU A 121 -1.20 1.26 2.23
C LEU A 121 -2.61 1.81 1.96
N LEU A 122 -3.64 1.20 2.57
CA LEU A 122 -5.03 1.57 2.34
C LEU A 122 -5.55 2.66 3.27
N GLN A 123 -4.91 2.92 4.40
CA GLN A 123 -5.38 3.93 5.37
C GLN A 123 -4.25 4.83 5.92
N ASN A 124 -3.09 4.81 5.28
CA ASN A 124 -1.91 5.59 5.68
C ASN A 124 -1.53 5.31 7.15
N GLN A 125 -1.11 6.36 7.86
CA GLN A 125 -0.71 6.30 9.27
C GLN A 125 -1.83 5.74 10.17
N ARG A 126 -3.10 6.08 9.90
CA ARG A 126 -4.22 5.58 10.72
C ARG A 126 -4.35 4.06 10.62
N GLY A 127 -4.15 3.52 9.42
CA GLY A 127 -4.11 2.09 9.18
C GLY A 127 -2.93 1.40 9.84
N ALA A 128 -1.74 1.99 9.77
CA ALA A 128 -0.56 1.46 10.44
C ALA A 128 -0.80 1.34 11.96
N ILE A 129 -1.31 2.39 12.61
CA ILE A 129 -1.58 2.40 14.05
C ILE A 129 -2.67 1.38 14.40
N SER A 130 -3.81 1.42 13.71
CA SER A 130 -4.96 0.57 14.04
C SER A 130 -4.65 -0.91 13.85
N THR A 131 -4.00 -1.28 12.74
CA THR A 131 -3.61 -2.67 12.49
C THR A 131 -2.51 -3.13 13.44
N THR A 132 -1.51 -2.30 13.74
CA THR A 132 -0.48 -2.66 14.73
C THR A 132 -1.10 -2.93 16.09
N LEU A 133 -1.96 -2.04 16.59
CA LEU A 133 -2.65 -2.23 17.87
C LEU A 133 -3.53 -3.49 17.87
N LEU A 134 -4.29 -3.69 16.79
CA LEU A 134 -5.14 -4.87 16.64
C LEU A 134 -4.31 -6.15 16.68
N LEU A 135 -3.17 -6.20 15.96
CA LEU A 135 -2.28 -7.34 15.94
C LEU A 135 -1.65 -7.61 17.30
N LEU A 136 -1.18 -6.58 18.00
CA LEU A 136 -0.64 -6.71 19.36
C LEU A 136 -1.68 -7.29 20.31
N LEU A 137 -2.91 -6.74 20.30
CA LEU A 137 -4.01 -7.26 21.11
C LEU A 137 -4.35 -8.71 20.78
N THR A 138 -4.35 -9.07 19.49
CA THR A 138 -4.58 -10.44 19.03
C THR A 138 -3.52 -11.38 19.58
N PHE A 139 -2.25 -11.02 19.42
CA PHE A 139 -1.14 -11.86 19.83
C PHE A 139 -1.10 -12.06 21.34
N THR A 140 -1.32 -10.98 22.11
CA THR A 140 -1.45 -11.06 23.57
C THR A 140 -2.65 -11.89 23.99
N GLY A 141 -3.80 -11.76 23.31
CA GLY A 141 -4.99 -12.56 23.55
C GLY A 141 -4.75 -14.05 23.29
N LEU A 142 -4.17 -14.39 22.14
CA LEU A 142 -3.84 -15.78 21.77
C LEU A 142 -2.85 -16.41 22.78
N TYR A 143 -1.81 -15.66 23.18
CA TYR A 143 -0.86 -16.12 24.19
C TYR A 143 -1.53 -16.37 25.56
N SER A 144 -2.49 -15.52 25.94
CA SER A 144 -3.19 -15.65 27.22
C SER A 144 -4.09 -16.89 27.29
N ILE A 145 -4.59 -17.36 26.13
CA ILE A 145 -5.45 -18.55 26.03
C ILE A 145 -4.61 -19.83 25.99
N SER A 146 -3.45 -19.80 25.33
CA SER A 146 -2.62 -20.98 25.09
C SER A 146 -1.12 -20.72 25.34
N PRO A 147 -0.71 -20.35 26.57
CA PRO A 147 0.68 -19.95 26.85
C PRO A 147 1.69 -21.09 26.66
N ASP A 148 1.26 -22.35 26.80
CA ASP A 148 2.13 -23.52 26.68
C ASP A 148 2.56 -23.81 25.24
N THR A 149 1.88 -23.21 24.25
CA THR A 149 2.18 -23.42 22.82
C THR A 149 3.39 -22.63 22.33
N VAL A 150 3.80 -21.58 23.06
CA VAL A 150 4.91 -20.70 22.70
C VAL A 150 5.70 -20.29 23.92
N GLY A 151 7.01 -20.52 23.89
CA GLY A 151 7.90 -20.02 24.93
C GLY A 151 7.85 -18.50 25.04
N LEU A 152 7.88 -17.97 26.26
CA LEU A 152 7.83 -16.53 26.54
C LEU A 152 8.80 -15.71 25.65
N ALA A 153 10.01 -16.23 25.41
CA ALA A 153 11.00 -15.58 24.57
C ALA A 153 10.54 -15.39 23.11
N ASP A 154 9.93 -16.41 22.51
CA ASP A 154 9.42 -16.36 21.13
C ASP A 154 8.21 -15.42 21.02
N PHE A 155 7.32 -15.44 22.02
CA PHE A 155 6.23 -14.47 22.13
C PHE A 155 6.74 -13.02 22.15
N ILE A 156 7.76 -12.73 22.98
CA ILE A 156 8.37 -11.40 23.05
C ILE A 156 9.01 -11.01 21.71
N VAL A 157 9.73 -11.92 21.05
CA VAL A 157 10.34 -11.66 19.74
C VAL A 157 9.26 -11.31 18.70
N LYS A 158 8.16 -12.06 18.64
CA LYS A 158 7.05 -11.81 17.71
C LYS A 158 6.36 -10.47 17.99
N LEU A 159 6.14 -10.11 19.27
CA LEU A 159 5.63 -8.79 19.64
C LEU A 159 6.56 -7.65 19.20
N LEU A 160 7.87 -7.83 19.38
CA LEU A 160 8.87 -6.86 18.93
C LEU A 160 8.88 -6.71 17.42
N ILE A 161 8.76 -7.82 16.68
CA ILE A 161 8.67 -7.83 15.22
C ILE A 161 7.44 -7.02 14.75
N PHE A 162 6.26 -7.26 15.31
CA PHE A 162 5.05 -6.48 14.95
C PHE A 162 5.16 -5.01 15.34
N SER A 163 5.70 -4.73 16.52
CA SER A 163 5.88 -3.35 16.99
C SER A 163 6.86 -2.58 16.10
N LEU A 164 8.00 -3.19 15.78
CA LEU A 164 9.03 -2.59 14.92
C LEU A 164 8.50 -2.40 13.50
N ALA A 165 7.83 -3.41 12.93
CA ALA A 165 7.20 -3.30 11.62
C ALA A 165 6.16 -2.18 11.58
N GLY A 166 5.31 -2.07 12.60
CA GLY A 166 4.34 -1.00 12.75
C GLY A 166 4.98 0.38 12.78
N VAL A 167 6.05 0.57 13.57
CA VAL A 167 6.80 1.83 13.64
C VAL A 167 7.46 2.18 12.30
N LEU A 168 8.11 1.21 11.65
CA LEU A 168 8.78 1.41 10.36
C LEU A 168 7.76 1.82 9.27
N LEU A 169 6.61 1.15 9.24
CA LEU A 169 5.54 1.45 8.28
C LEU A 169 4.84 2.77 8.57
N LEU A 170 4.77 3.19 9.83
CA LEU A 170 4.30 4.52 10.20
C LEU A 170 5.29 5.63 9.78
N ALA A 171 6.58 5.36 9.84
CA ALA A 171 7.63 6.30 9.45
C ALA A 171 7.78 6.42 7.92
N ALA A 172 7.53 5.35 7.17
CA ALA A 172 7.78 5.29 5.73
C ALA A 172 7.10 6.41 4.91
N PRO A 173 5.80 6.74 5.09
CA PRO A 173 5.16 7.83 4.36
C PRO A 173 5.80 9.20 4.62
N ASN A 174 6.26 9.44 5.85
CA ASN A 174 6.91 10.70 6.22
C ASN A 174 8.28 10.84 5.55
N ILE A 175 9.04 9.75 5.48
CA ILE A 175 10.34 9.71 4.81
C ILE A 175 10.16 9.89 3.29
N LEU A 176 9.21 9.18 2.69
CA LEU A 176 8.90 9.26 1.26
C LEU A 176 8.44 10.66 0.85
N SER A 177 7.50 11.25 1.58
CA SER A 177 7.03 12.61 1.28
C SER A 177 8.12 13.67 1.42
N THR A 178 8.99 13.53 2.43
CA THR A 178 10.14 14.42 2.62
C THR A 178 11.13 14.30 1.46
N ASN A 179 11.43 13.08 1.03
CA ASN A 179 12.35 12.84 -0.09
C ASN A 179 11.77 13.33 -1.42
N LEU A 180 10.47 13.12 -1.67
CA LEU A 180 9.80 13.65 -2.86
C LEU A 180 9.85 15.17 -2.91
N ARG A 181 9.58 15.86 -1.79
CA ARG A 181 9.69 17.32 -1.71
C ARG A 181 11.12 17.80 -1.97
N ARG A 182 12.12 17.10 -1.44
CA ARG A 182 13.54 17.41 -1.71
C ARG A 182 13.89 17.24 -3.18
N LEU A 183 13.40 16.18 -3.83
CA LEU A 183 13.62 15.94 -5.26
C LEU A 183 12.92 16.99 -6.13
N GLN A 184 11.68 17.36 -5.79
CA GLN A 184 10.95 18.43 -6.49
C GLN A 184 11.71 19.75 -6.40
N LYS A 185 12.15 20.13 -5.20
CA LYS A 185 12.95 21.34 -4.98
C LYS A 185 14.26 21.32 -5.75
N ALA A 186 14.99 20.20 -5.72
CA ALA A 186 16.24 20.06 -6.48
C ALA A 186 16.00 20.18 -8.00
N ASN A 187 14.87 19.68 -8.51
CA ASN A 187 14.51 19.78 -9.92
C ASN A 187 14.15 21.22 -10.32
N GLU A 188 13.44 21.94 -9.45
CA GLU A 188 13.16 23.38 -9.62
C GLU A 188 14.45 24.21 -9.63
N GLU A 189 15.38 23.93 -8.71
CA GLU A 189 16.70 24.57 -8.67
C GLU A 189 17.49 24.30 -9.95
N LEU A 190 17.54 23.05 -10.42
CA LEU A 190 18.20 22.69 -11.69
C LEU A 190 17.60 23.45 -12.87
N ARG A 191 16.27 23.53 -12.97
CA ARG A 191 15.60 24.31 -14.03
C ARG A 191 15.99 25.78 -13.98
N SER A 192 16.07 26.36 -12.78
CA SER A 192 16.48 27.77 -12.63
C SER A 192 17.93 28.00 -13.08
N ILE A 193 18.84 27.07 -12.78
CA ILE A 193 20.24 27.15 -13.22
C ILE A 193 20.34 27.01 -14.74
N THR A 194 19.60 26.07 -15.34
CA THR A 194 19.55 25.92 -16.80
C THR A 194 19.06 27.19 -17.47
N GLN A 195 18.00 27.81 -16.97
CA GLN A 195 17.49 29.08 -17.48
C GLN A 195 18.52 30.22 -17.37
N GLN A 196 19.24 30.31 -16.24
CA GLN A 196 20.31 31.29 -16.06
C GLN A 196 21.47 31.05 -17.04
N GLN A 197 21.85 29.80 -17.28
CA GLN A 197 22.89 29.48 -18.24
C GLN A 197 22.47 29.80 -19.67
N GLU A 198 21.23 29.49 -20.05
CA GLU A 198 20.66 29.85 -21.35
C GLU A 198 20.63 31.37 -21.54
N SER A 199 20.23 32.13 -20.53
CA SER A 199 20.25 33.59 -20.61
C SER A 199 21.68 34.15 -20.75
N LEU A 200 22.65 33.59 -20.02
CA LEU A 200 24.06 33.99 -20.13
C LEU A 200 24.65 33.66 -21.50
N VAL A 201 24.32 32.49 -22.07
CA VAL A 201 24.74 32.13 -23.43
C VAL A 201 24.12 33.09 -24.44
N GLN A 202 22.82 33.38 -24.34
CA GLN A 202 22.16 34.34 -25.23
C GLN A 202 22.79 35.74 -25.14
N GLU A 203 23.10 36.21 -23.93
CA GLU A 203 23.76 37.50 -23.72
C GLU A 203 25.16 37.53 -24.34
N ARG A 204 25.96 36.48 -24.13
CA ARG A 204 27.30 36.35 -24.73
C ARG A 204 27.24 36.26 -26.25
N THR A 205 26.32 35.48 -26.81
CA THR A 205 26.13 35.39 -28.26
C THR A 205 25.71 36.73 -28.84
N ARG A 206 24.78 37.45 -28.19
CA ARG A 206 24.38 38.81 -28.61
C ARG A 206 25.55 39.78 -28.57
N GLY A 207 26.37 39.73 -27.51
CA GLY A 207 27.58 40.53 -27.38
C GLY A 207 28.58 40.26 -28.50
N LEU A 208 28.80 38.99 -28.86
CA LEU A 208 29.66 38.59 -29.97
C LEU A 208 29.12 39.07 -31.32
N THR A 209 27.81 38.93 -31.58
CA THR A 209 27.19 39.42 -32.82
C THR A 209 27.34 40.93 -32.97
N LEU A 210 27.10 41.70 -31.92
CA LEU A 210 27.29 43.15 -31.91
C LEU A 210 28.75 43.53 -32.15
N ALA A 211 29.70 42.82 -31.52
CA ALA A 211 31.13 43.07 -31.73
C ALA A 211 31.55 42.80 -33.19
N PHE A 212 31.03 41.75 -33.83
CA PHE A 212 31.24 41.47 -35.25
C PHE A 212 30.65 42.56 -36.15
N GLU A 213 29.46 43.06 -35.83
CA GLU A 213 28.80 44.14 -36.59
C GLU A 213 29.59 45.45 -36.51
N VAL A 214 30.08 45.82 -35.32
CA VAL A 214 30.96 46.98 -35.12
C VAL A 214 32.28 46.81 -35.88
N ALA A 215 32.90 45.63 -35.79
CA ALA A 215 34.15 45.34 -36.52
C ALA A 215 33.96 45.49 -38.03
N ASN A 216 32.90 44.90 -38.60
CA ASN A 216 32.58 45.03 -40.03
C ASN A 216 32.33 46.49 -40.45
N ASN A 217 31.63 47.27 -39.62
CA ASN A 217 31.39 48.68 -39.91
C ASN A 217 32.68 49.51 -39.90
N ILE A 218 33.64 49.20 -39.02
CA ILE A 218 34.96 49.86 -39.01
C ILE A 218 35.75 49.52 -40.27
N THR A 219 35.77 48.25 -40.69
CA THR A 219 36.50 47.85 -41.91
C THR A 219 35.94 48.56 -43.15
N ARG A 220 34.61 48.70 -43.23
CA ARG A 220 33.92 49.34 -44.36
C ARG A 220 34.11 50.87 -44.45
N ILE A 221 34.52 51.52 -43.37
CA ILE A 221 34.84 52.97 -43.35
C ILE A 221 36.30 53.21 -43.78
N ARG A 222 37.15 52.17 -43.70
CA ARG A 222 38.58 52.28 -44.01
C ARG A 222 38.89 52.08 -45.50
N ASP A 223 38.01 51.39 -46.22
CA ASP A 223 38.04 51.22 -47.68
C ASP A 223 37.28 52.35 -48.38
#